data_AF-A0AAN8G8K5-F1
#
_entry.id   AF-A0AAN8G8K5-F1
#
_cell.length_a   1.000
_cell.length_b   1.000
_cell.length_c   1.000
_cell.angle_alpha   90.00
_cell.angle_beta   90.00
_cell.angle_gamma   90.00
#
_symmetry.space_group_name_H-M   'P 1'
#
loop_
_entity.id
_entity.type
_entity.pdbx_description
1 polymer ?
#
loop_
_entity_poly.entity_id
_entity_poly.type
_entity_poly.pdbx_seq_one_letter_code
_entity_poly.pdbx_strand_id
1 'polypeptide(L)'
;MPVHYGSKELNFVTISTPLGTQLPQAAKSAYAYKLANKDNCVICYFGEGTASEGDAHPAFNFAAVLNCPVIFFCRNNGYAFSTSLREQYSGDGIASRGAGYGMISIRIDGNDVLAVYNAVKAAHEICLSQNRPVLIEAMTYPHNVSG
;
A
#
# COMPACT_ATOMS: atom_id res chain seq x y z
N MET A 1 -10.55 17.37 -9.89
CA MET A 1 -11.47 17.70 -8.79
C MET A 1 -10.68 18.23 -7.61
N PRO A 2 -11.29 18.94 -6.64
CA PRO A 2 -10.63 19.23 -5.36
C PRO A 2 -10.01 17.97 -4.72
N VAL A 3 -9.02 18.15 -3.82
CA VAL A 3 -8.30 17.06 -3.11
C VAL A 3 -7.44 16.15 -4.02
N HIS A 4 -7.29 16.48 -5.30
CA HIS A 4 -6.36 15.80 -6.22
C HIS A 4 -4.98 16.46 -6.18
N TYR A 5 -4.29 16.32 -5.05
CA TYR A 5 -2.99 16.94 -4.83
C TYR A 5 -1.88 16.30 -5.69
N GLY A 6 -0.81 17.04 -5.93
CA GLY A 6 0.38 16.63 -6.67
C GLY A 6 1.55 17.56 -6.36
N SER A 7 2.76 17.04 -6.19
CA SER A 7 3.97 17.85 -6.04
C SER A 7 5.19 17.13 -6.58
N LYS A 8 5.75 17.66 -7.68
CA LYS A 8 7.01 17.14 -8.24
C LYS A 8 8.19 17.37 -7.29
N GLU A 9 8.24 18.53 -6.64
CA GLU A 9 9.32 18.90 -5.71
C GLU A 9 9.41 17.94 -4.52
N LEU A 10 8.26 17.50 -4.00
CA LEU A 10 8.18 16.59 -2.86
C LEU A 10 8.10 15.10 -3.27
N ASN A 11 8.28 14.79 -4.57
CA ASN A 11 8.11 13.43 -5.13
C ASN A 11 6.74 12.81 -4.82
N PHE A 12 5.69 13.63 -4.81
CA PHE A 12 4.30 13.22 -4.60
C PHE A 12 3.56 13.17 -5.94
N VAL A 13 3.36 11.97 -6.46
CA VAL A 13 2.64 11.73 -7.72
C VAL A 13 1.20 12.22 -7.61
N THR A 14 0.73 12.93 -8.64
CA THR A 14 -0.62 13.51 -8.65
C THR A 14 -1.70 12.46 -8.50
N ILE A 15 -2.64 12.70 -7.58
CA ILE A 15 -3.78 11.81 -7.34
C ILE A 15 -4.74 11.80 -8.53
N SER A 16 -5.22 10.61 -8.87
CA SER A 16 -6.29 10.37 -9.85
C SER A 16 -7.53 9.79 -9.15
N THR A 17 -8.70 9.93 -9.78
CA THR A 17 -9.96 9.38 -9.23
C THR A 17 -10.06 7.85 -9.31
N PRO A 18 -9.64 7.16 -10.39
CA PRO A 18 -9.78 5.72 -10.49
C PRO A 18 -8.96 4.97 -9.43
N LEU A 19 -9.66 4.22 -8.58
CA LEU A 19 -9.04 3.42 -7.53
C LEU A 19 -8.14 2.33 -8.12
N GLY A 20 -7.07 2.01 -7.40
CA GLY A 20 -6.19 0.87 -7.72
C GLY A 20 -5.14 1.18 -8.79
N THR A 21 -5.42 2.08 -9.73
CA THR A 21 -4.53 2.38 -10.87
C THR A 21 -3.11 2.79 -10.48
N GLN A 22 -2.93 3.42 -9.32
CA GLN A 22 -1.63 3.83 -8.81
C GLN A 22 -0.78 2.66 -8.27
N LEU A 23 -1.39 1.52 -7.91
CA LEU A 23 -0.68 0.36 -7.36
C LEU A 23 0.33 -0.24 -8.34
N PRO A 24 -0.06 -0.62 -9.59
CA PRO A 24 0.90 -1.14 -10.56
C PRO A 24 1.87 -0.05 -11.02
N GLN A 25 1.47 1.23 -11.02
CA GLN A 25 2.35 2.35 -11.35
C GLN A 25 3.48 2.48 -10.31
N ALA A 26 3.15 2.43 -9.02
CA ALA A 26 4.12 2.49 -7.94
C ALA A 26 5.12 1.32 -7.99
N ALA A 27 4.63 0.09 -8.25
CA ALA A 27 5.49 -1.08 -8.42
C ALA A 27 6.48 -0.92 -9.59
N LYS A 28 6.02 -0.36 -10.72
CA LYS A 28 6.87 -0.07 -11.88
C LYS A 28 7.86 1.06 -11.61
N SER A 29 7.46 2.12 -10.91
CA SER A 29 8.38 3.18 -10.49
C SER A 29 9.48 2.67 -9.57
N ALA A 30 9.14 1.80 -8.60
CA ALA A 30 10.12 1.14 -7.74
C ALA A 30 11.08 0.26 -8.54
N TYR A 31 10.55 -0.50 -9.51
CA TYR A 31 11.38 -1.30 -10.41
C TYR A 31 12.35 -0.44 -11.22
N ALA A 32 11.89 0.72 -11.71
CA ALA A 32 12.73 1.67 -12.43
C ALA A 32 13.87 2.24 -11.56
N TYR A 33 13.59 2.56 -10.28
CA TYR A 33 14.64 2.97 -9.34
C TYR A 33 15.69 1.87 -9.14
N LYS A 34 15.23 0.62 -8.97
CA LYS A 34 16.13 -0.53 -8.86
C LYS A 34 17.00 -0.70 -10.10
N LEU A 35 16.42 -0.67 -11.31
CA LEU A 35 17.18 -0.78 -12.56
C LEU A 35 18.18 0.37 -12.76
N ALA A 36 17.86 1.55 -12.23
CA ALA A 36 18.74 2.71 -12.26
C ALA A 36 19.81 2.69 -11.15
N ASN A 37 19.90 1.63 -10.34
CA ASN A 37 20.77 1.53 -9.16
C ASN A 37 20.63 2.74 -8.22
N LYS A 38 19.39 3.19 -8.01
CA LYS A 38 19.08 4.28 -7.08
C LYS A 38 18.56 3.71 -5.77
N ASP A 39 19.10 4.20 -4.66
CA ASP A 39 18.67 3.84 -3.31
C ASP A 39 17.37 4.56 -2.92
N ASN A 40 16.31 4.28 -3.69
CA ASN A 40 14.98 4.84 -3.49
C ASN A 40 13.97 3.73 -3.24
N CYS A 41 13.12 3.96 -2.23
CA CYS A 41 11.92 3.18 -1.97
C CYS A 41 10.69 3.96 -2.42
N VAL A 42 9.73 3.27 -3.04
CA VAL A 42 8.40 3.86 -3.32
C VAL A 42 7.43 3.42 -2.24
N ILE A 43 6.59 4.33 -1.75
CA ILE A 43 5.45 3.98 -0.89
C ILE A 43 4.14 4.28 -1.61
N CYS A 44 3.20 3.35 -1.57
CA CYS A 44 1.91 3.44 -2.23
C CYS A 44 0.78 3.23 -1.23
N TYR A 45 -0.04 4.27 -1.03
CA TYR A 45 -1.19 4.24 -0.13
C TYR A 45 -2.47 3.84 -0.86
N PHE A 46 -3.32 3.06 -0.18
CA PHE A 46 -4.64 2.63 -0.68
C PHE A 46 -5.55 2.21 0.48
N GLY A 47 -6.85 2.13 0.23
CA GLY A 47 -7.83 1.60 1.19
C GLY A 47 -8.03 0.10 1.03
N GLU A 48 -8.64 -0.56 2.01
CA GLU A 48 -8.99 -1.99 1.91
C GLU A 48 -10.03 -2.26 0.80
N GLY A 49 -10.94 -1.31 0.55
CA GLY A 49 -11.84 -1.33 -0.60
C GLY A 49 -11.09 -1.38 -1.93
N THR A 50 -10.10 -0.51 -2.09
CA THR A 50 -9.22 -0.45 -3.27
C THR A 50 -8.43 -1.74 -3.47
N ALA A 51 -8.15 -2.49 -2.41
CA ALA A 51 -7.42 -3.76 -2.51
C ALA A 51 -8.25 -4.88 -3.19
N SER A 52 -9.54 -4.68 -3.43
CA SER A 52 -10.38 -5.58 -4.23
C SER A 52 -10.42 -5.21 -5.71
N GLU A 53 -9.83 -4.08 -6.11
CA GLU A 53 -9.68 -3.74 -7.53
C GLU A 53 -8.75 -4.72 -8.24
N GLY A 54 -9.06 -4.98 -9.51
CA GLY A 54 -8.26 -5.87 -10.35
C GLY A 54 -6.80 -5.47 -10.46
N ASP A 55 -6.48 -4.18 -10.32
CA ASP A 55 -5.12 -3.63 -10.38
C ASP A 55 -4.25 -3.93 -9.15
N ALA A 56 -4.86 -4.24 -8.00
CA ALA A 56 -4.11 -4.59 -6.79
C ALA A 56 -3.36 -5.92 -6.94
N HIS A 57 -4.03 -6.93 -7.51
CA HIS A 57 -3.47 -8.26 -7.73
C HIS A 57 -2.18 -8.25 -8.59
N PRO A 58 -2.17 -7.70 -9.83
CA PRO A 58 -0.98 -7.66 -10.66
C PRO A 58 0.10 -6.75 -10.07
N ALA A 59 -0.25 -5.70 -9.32
CA ALA A 59 0.74 -4.86 -8.65
C ALA A 59 1.53 -5.65 -7.60
N PHE A 60 0.84 -6.40 -6.73
CA PHE A 60 1.48 -7.24 -5.71
C PHE A 60 2.33 -8.33 -6.34
N ASN A 61 1.79 -9.05 -7.33
CA ASN A 61 2.52 -10.10 -8.02
C ASN A 61 3.76 -9.57 -8.77
N PHE A 62 3.61 -8.49 -9.53
CA PHE A 62 4.72 -7.86 -10.25
C PHE A 62 5.83 -7.41 -9.31
N ALA A 63 5.47 -6.73 -8.21
CA ALA A 63 6.42 -6.27 -7.23
C ALA A 63 7.19 -7.43 -6.56
N ALA A 64 6.51 -8.53 -6.27
CA ALA A 64 7.12 -9.70 -5.65
C ALA A 64 8.05 -10.44 -6.61
N VAL A 65 7.56 -10.81 -7.79
CA VAL A 65 8.35 -11.54 -8.81
C VAL A 65 9.58 -10.75 -9.22
N LEU A 66 9.44 -9.43 -9.38
CA LEU A 66 10.53 -8.58 -9.81
C LEU A 66 11.31 -7.98 -8.68
N ASN A 67 11.09 -8.35 -7.42
CA ASN A 67 11.82 -7.81 -6.28
C ASN A 67 11.90 -6.28 -6.34
N CYS A 68 10.74 -5.63 -6.29
CA CYS A 68 10.66 -4.17 -6.32
C CYS A 68 10.79 -3.57 -4.91
N PRO A 69 11.59 -2.50 -4.71
CA PRO A 69 11.68 -1.78 -3.43
C PRO A 69 10.44 -0.88 -3.21
N VAL A 70 9.29 -1.51 -2.95
CA VAL A 70 7.99 -0.83 -2.77
C VAL A 70 7.30 -1.24 -1.48
N ILE A 71 6.80 -0.24 -0.74
CA ILE A 71 5.91 -0.41 0.41
C ILE A 71 4.48 -0.20 -0.06
N PHE A 72 3.65 -1.22 0.05
CA PHE A 72 2.21 -1.11 -0.09
C PHE A 72 1.60 -0.85 1.29
N PHE A 73 1.05 0.34 1.49
CA PHE A 73 0.46 0.77 2.75
C PHE A 73 -1.07 0.79 2.63
N CYS A 74 -1.71 -0.28 3.08
CA CYS A 74 -3.16 -0.39 3.16
C CYS A 74 -3.65 0.28 4.45
N ARG A 75 -4.55 1.25 4.30
CA ARG A 75 -5.35 1.78 5.41
C ARG A 75 -6.65 1.00 5.43
N ASN A 76 -6.83 0.18 6.46
CA ASN A 76 -8.06 -0.57 6.65
C ASN A 76 -8.86 0.13 7.76
N ASN A 77 -9.90 0.86 7.39
CA ASN A 77 -10.75 1.57 8.34
C ASN A 77 -12.08 0.83 8.60
N GLY A 78 -12.30 -0.32 7.99
CA GLY A 78 -13.53 -1.09 8.13
C GLY A 78 -14.58 -0.88 7.03
N TYR A 79 -14.44 0.14 6.17
CA TYR A 79 -15.49 0.53 5.21
C TYR A 79 -14.97 1.10 3.89
N ALA A 80 -15.56 0.63 2.79
CA ALA A 80 -15.45 1.21 1.46
C ALA A 80 -16.77 1.92 1.10
N PHE A 81 -16.83 3.24 1.33
CA PHE A 81 -18.09 4.00 1.31
C PHE A 81 -19.11 3.41 2.29
N SER A 82 -20.17 2.75 1.81
CA SER A 82 -21.18 2.08 2.64
C SER A 82 -20.90 0.59 2.87
N THR A 83 -19.95 0.01 2.16
CA THR A 83 -19.67 -1.43 2.16
C THR A 83 -18.78 -1.79 3.34
N SER A 84 -19.22 -2.72 4.20
CA SER A 84 -18.45 -3.20 5.34
C SER A 84 -17.41 -4.25 4.93
N LEU A 85 -16.43 -4.53 5.80
CA LEU A 85 -15.41 -5.57 5.53
C LEU A 85 -16.01 -6.94 5.18
N ARG A 86 -17.12 -7.32 5.81
CA ARG A 86 -17.78 -8.62 5.59
C ARG A 86 -18.33 -8.77 4.17
N GLU A 87 -18.68 -7.65 3.55
CA GLU A 87 -19.14 -7.59 2.16
C GLU A 87 -17.96 -7.39 1.19
N GLN A 88 -16.83 -6.88 1.70
CA GLN A 88 -15.64 -6.59 0.90
C GLN A 88 -14.75 -7.82 0.65
N TYR A 89 -14.54 -8.66 1.67
CA TYR A 89 -13.74 -9.88 1.57
C TYR A 89 -14.03 -10.87 2.71
N SER A 90 -13.76 -12.15 2.45
CA SER A 90 -13.94 -13.23 3.45
C SER A 90 -12.66 -13.69 4.14
N GLY A 91 -11.50 -13.19 3.71
CA GLY A 91 -10.19 -13.53 4.28
C GLY A 91 -9.83 -12.70 5.52
N ASP A 92 -8.67 -12.97 6.10
CA ASP A 92 -8.13 -12.22 7.24
C ASP A 92 -7.48 -10.91 6.76
N GLY A 93 -8.32 -9.95 6.36
CA GLY A 93 -7.88 -8.61 5.93
C GLY A 93 -6.96 -8.63 4.70
N ILE A 94 -6.17 -7.57 4.58
CA ILE A 94 -5.26 -7.37 3.45
C ILE A 94 -3.87 -7.94 3.76
N ALA A 95 -3.38 -7.85 5.00
CA ALA A 95 -2.05 -8.36 5.36
C ALA A 95 -1.86 -9.84 4.99
N SER A 96 -2.84 -10.70 5.27
CA SER A 96 -2.80 -12.14 4.96
C SER A 96 -2.61 -12.45 3.47
N ARG A 97 -3.04 -11.55 2.57
CA ARG A 97 -2.87 -11.72 1.12
C ARG A 97 -1.40 -11.64 0.71
N GLY A 98 -0.58 -10.88 1.44
CA GLY A 98 0.82 -10.65 1.12
C GLY A 98 1.64 -11.95 1.05
N ALA A 99 1.37 -12.88 1.96
CA ALA A 99 2.03 -14.20 1.98
C ALA A 99 1.78 -14.98 0.68
N GLY A 100 0.59 -14.89 0.09
CA GLY A 100 0.24 -15.55 -1.17
C GLY A 100 1.06 -15.07 -2.37
N TYR A 101 1.63 -13.86 -2.31
CA TYR A 101 2.54 -13.33 -3.32
C TYR A 101 4.02 -13.47 -2.94
N GLY A 102 4.34 -14.01 -1.76
CA GLY A 102 5.73 -14.06 -1.25
C GLY A 102 6.25 -12.72 -0.71
N MET A 103 5.35 -11.78 -0.41
CA MET A 103 5.69 -10.49 0.20
C MET A 103 5.82 -10.61 1.72
N ILE A 104 6.71 -9.80 2.30
CA ILE A 104 6.71 -9.59 3.75
C ILE A 104 5.46 -8.76 4.07
N SER A 105 4.68 -9.18 5.05
CA SER A 105 3.45 -8.50 5.44
C SER A 105 3.35 -8.32 6.95
N ILE A 106 2.77 -7.21 7.38
CA ILE A 106 2.53 -6.89 8.78
C ILE A 106 1.21 -6.14 8.93
N ARG A 107 0.46 -6.44 10.00
CA ARG A 107 -0.69 -5.67 10.45
C ARG A 107 -0.31 -4.88 11.70
N ILE A 108 -0.70 -3.62 11.78
CA ILE A 108 -0.39 -2.71 12.89
C ILE A 108 -1.63 -1.94 13.35
N ASP A 109 -1.57 -1.38 14.56
CA ASP A 109 -2.51 -0.35 15.00
C ASP A 109 -2.17 0.97 14.28
N GLY A 110 -3.08 1.44 13.43
CA GLY A 110 -2.92 2.69 12.68
C GLY A 110 -3.19 3.95 13.50
N ASN A 111 -3.71 3.82 14.73
CA ASN A 111 -3.89 4.95 15.65
C ASN A 111 -2.68 5.14 16.57
N ASP A 112 -1.78 4.16 16.65
CA ASP A 112 -0.48 4.29 17.28
C ASP A 112 0.54 4.82 16.27
N VAL A 113 0.83 6.12 16.37
CA VAL A 113 1.79 6.80 15.49
C VAL A 113 3.21 6.19 15.58
N LEU A 114 3.61 5.66 16.73
CA LEU A 114 4.91 5.03 16.89
C LEU A 114 4.93 3.65 16.23
N ALA A 115 3.83 2.89 16.31
CA ALA A 115 3.70 1.63 15.57
C ALA A 115 3.78 1.86 14.06
N VAL A 116 3.07 2.88 13.54
CA VAL A 116 3.15 3.28 12.12
C VAL A 116 4.56 3.68 11.73
N TYR A 117 5.19 4.56 12.51
CA TYR A 117 6.55 5.03 12.24
C TYR A 117 7.55 3.86 12.20
N ASN A 118 7.52 3.00 13.21
CA ASN A 118 8.44 1.87 13.31
C ASN A 118 8.25 0.86 12.17
N ALA A 119 6.99 0.55 11.81
CA ALA A 119 6.71 -0.37 10.72
C ALA A 119 7.14 0.18 9.36
N VAL A 120 6.87 1.45 9.07
CA VAL A 120 7.30 2.08 7.81
C VAL A 120 8.83 2.19 7.76
N LYS A 121 9.48 2.54 8.87
CA LYS A 121 10.94 2.61 8.95
C LYS A 121 11.58 1.24 8.67
N ALA A 122 11.10 0.18 9.32
CA ALA A 122 11.60 -1.18 9.09
C ALA A 122 11.32 -1.66 7.65
N ALA A 123 10.13 -1.38 7.11
CA ALA A 123 9.79 -1.71 5.74
C ALA A 123 10.69 -0.99 4.72
N HIS A 124 10.99 0.29 4.98
CA HIS A 124 11.91 1.08 4.15
C HIS A 124 13.33 0.49 4.15
N GLU A 125 13.84 0.10 5.32
CA GLU A 125 15.15 -0.57 5.44
C GLU A 125 15.18 -1.90 4.67
N ILE A 126 14.10 -2.70 4.74
CA ILE A 126 13.96 -3.94 3.96
C ILE A 126 13.94 -3.66 2.45
N CYS A 127 13.15 -2.68 2.01
CA CYS A 127 13.06 -2.33 0.58
C CYS A 127 14.43 -1.95 0.03
N LEU A 128 15.19 -1.11 0.73
CA LEU A 128 16.51 -0.68 0.26
C LEU A 128 17.57 -1.78 0.34
N SER A 129 17.62 -2.54 1.44
CA SER A 129 18.68 -3.55 1.66
C SER A 129 18.45 -4.85 0.89
N GLN A 130 17.19 -5.23 0.65
CA GLN A 130 16.84 -6.53 0.08
C GLN A 130 16.14 -6.43 -1.28
N ASN A 131 15.77 -5.23 -1.73
CA ASN A 131 14.91 -5.03 -2.91
C ASN A 131 13.61 -5.84 -2.83
N ARG A 132 13.02 -5.96 -1.64
CA ARG A 132 11.78 -6.73 -1.45
C ARG A 132 10.59 -5.83 -1.20
N PRO A 133 9.42 -6.15 -1.76
CA PRO A 133 8.21 -5.40 -1.45
C PRO A 133 7.68 -5.79 -0.07
N VAL A 134 7.08 -4.81 0.61
CA VAL A 134 6.48 -4.98 1.94
C VAL A 134 5.03 -4.51 1.91
N LEU A 135 4.13 -5.29 2.52
CA LEU A 135 2.72 -4.94 2.70
C LEU A 135 2.46 -4.58 4.17
N ILE A 136 2.02 -3.36 4.44
CA ILE A 136 1.59 -2.91 5.76
C ILE A 136 0.08 -2.73 5.71
N GLU A 137 -0.64 -3.37 6.63
CA GLU A 137 -2.05 -3.10 6.89
C GLU A 137 -2.19 -2.34 8.21
N ALA A 138 -2.53 -1.06 8.12
CA ALA A 138 -2.79 -0.21 9.28
C ALA A 138 -4.28 -0.21 9.60
N MET A 139 -4.64 -0.79 10.75
CA MET A 139 -6.01 -0.83 11.22
C MET A 139 -6.40 0.51 11.84
N THR A 140 -7.45 1.12 11.34
CA THR A 140 -7.97 2.41 11.82
C THR A 140 -9.49 2.30 11.97
N TYR A 141 -10.14 3.38 12.38
CA TYR A 141 -11.61 3.47 12.39
C TYR A 141 -12.05 4.69 11.58
N PRO A 142 -13.25 4.67 10.98
CA PRO A 142 -13.74 5.82 10.24
C PRO A 142 -14.25 6.86 11.24
N HIS A 143 -13.73 8.08 11.19
CA HIS A 143 -14.16 9.16 12.10
C HIS A 143 -15.59 9.67 11.85
N ASN A 144 -16.19 9.37 10.68
CA ASN A 144 -17.47 9.95 10.25
C ASN A 144 -18.59 8.91 10.02
N VAL A 145 -18.57 7.76 10.70
CA VAL A 145 -19.77 6.91 10.73
C VAL A 145 -20.69 7.44 11.82
N SER A 146 -21.57 8.37 11.46
CA SER A 146 -22.75 8.68 12.27
C SER A 146 -23.64 7.43 12.29
N GLY A 147 -23.52 6.66 13.37
CA GLY A 147 -24.54 5.68 13.76
C GLY A 147 -25.76 6.36 14.36
#